data_AF-A0A7D9HYG0-F1
#
_entry.id   AF-A0A7D9HYG0-F1
#
_cell.length_a   1.000
_cell.length_b   1.000
_cell.length_c   1.000
_cell.angle_alpha   90.00
_cell.angle_beta   90.00
_cell.angle_gamma   90.00
#
_symmetry.space_group_name_H-M   'P 1'
#
loop_
_entity.id
_entity.type
_entity.pdbx_description
1 polymer ?
#
loop_
_entity_poly.entity_id
_entity_poly.type
_entity_poly.pdbx_seq_one_letter_code
_entity_poly.pdbx_strand_id
1 'polypeptide(L)'
;MSQYNLLSAQVEDMIRKAKSNYYQYKAKTFRTSDPAKWYKAIYNLSGVSSQHEGLTVNSMGSEAALAEKFQISFTEPWKDLITTSIPQLDEVESLLKNYPPPLPSIGQIKSVLNHLNHSKPKGADGVPAWLLKRFSSVLAPIVHNIITASIKQCKYPSHHKHGLVTPVPKAYPPTDGSNDFR
;
A
#
# COMPACT_ATOMS: atom_id res chain seq x y z
N MET A 1 52.02 2.61 2.54
CA MET A 1 50.63 2.61 2.02
C MET A 1 50.69 2.57 0.50
N SER A 2 49.87 1.74 -0.15
CA SER A 2 49.88 1.57 -1.62
C SER A 2 49.41 2.85 -2.32
N GLN A 3 50.04 3.21 -3.44
CA GLN A 3 49.65 4.33 -4.30
C GLN A 3 48.15 4.28 -4.69
N TYR A 4 47.61 3.07 -4.82
CA TYR A 4 46.18 2.82 -5.05
C TYR A 4 45.28 3.40 -3.94
N ASN A 5 45.63 3.20 -2.66
CA ASN A 5 44.82 3.67 -1.54
C ASN A 5 44.78 5.21 -1.48
N LEU A 6 45.89 5.86 -1.84
CA LEU A 6 45.96 7.32 -1.89
C LEU A 6 45.06 7.89 -3.00
N LEU A 7 45.10 7.29 -4.19
CA LEU A 7 44.20 7.67 -5.29
C LEU A 7 42.74 7.41 -4.95
N SER A 8 42.41 6.27 -4.31
CA SER A 8 41.04 5.95 -3.88
C SER A 8 40.51 7.01 -2.92
N ALA A 9 41.31 7.40 -1.92
CA ALA A 9 40.93 8.43 -0.95
C ALA A 9 40.71 9.81 -1.63
N GLN A 10 41.53 10.16 -2.62
CA GLN A 10 41.35 11.39 -3.41
C GLN A 10 40.04 11.35 -4.21
N VAL A 11 39.73 10.23 -4.86
CA VAL A 11 38.48 10.05 -5.61
C VAL A 11 37.26 10.16 -4.68
N GLU A 12 37.30 9.51 -3.51
CA GLU A 12 36.24 9.60 -2.52
C GLU A 12 36.01 11.03 -2.02
N ASP A 13 37.09 11.79 -1.79
CA ASP A 13 36.99 13.19 -1.38
C ASP A 13 36.38 14.07 -2.48
N MET A 14 36.77 13.84 -3.74
CA MET A 14 36.17 14.54 -4.89
C MET A 14 34.68 14.23 -5.04
N ILE A 15 34.28 12.97 -4.88
CA ILE A 15 32.86 12.56 -4.90
C ILE A 15 32.10 13.25 -3.76
N ARG A 16 32.66 13.27 -2.55
CA ARG A 16 32.05 13.93 -1.39
C ARG A 16 31.82 15.41 -1.64
N LYS A 17 32.85 16.12 -2.15
CA LYS A 17 32.77 17.54 -2.53
C LYS A 17 31.71 17.78 -3.61
N ALA A 18 31.69 16.95 -4.65
CA ALA A 18 30.70 17.06 -5.74
C ALA A 18 29.26 16.87 -5.23
N LYS A 19 29.01 15.85 -4.39
CA LYS A 19 27.69 15.61 -3.78
C LYS A 19 27.25 16.78 -2.90
N SER A 20 28.16 17.31 -2.08
CA SER A 20 27.90 18.48 -1.23
C SER A 20 27.51 19.72 -2.06
N ASN A 21 28.29 20.03 -3.09
CA ASN A 21 28.04 21.17 -3.97
C ASN A 21 26.69 21.03 -4.69
N TYR A 22 26.39 19.87 -5.26
CA TYR A 22 25.10 19.61 -5.91
C TYR A 22 23.93 19.82 -4.94
N TYR A 23 24.05 19.36 -3.70
CA TYR A 23 23.01 19.57 -2.70
C TYR A 23 22.80 21.06 -2.40
N GLN A 24 23.88 21.81 -2.13
CA GLN A 24 23.81 23.22 -1.75
C GLN A 24 23.25 24.10 -2.88
N TYR A 25 23.74 23.92 -4.11
CA TYR A 25 23.43 24.82 -5.22
C TYR A 25 22.18 24.41 -6.03
N LYS A 26 21.72 23.16 -5.93
CA LYS A 26 20.61 22.67 -6.77
C LYS A 26 19.51 21.97 -5.98
N ALA A 27 19.86 21.02 -5.10
CA ALA A 27 18.83 20.25 -4.41
C ALA A 27 18.12 21.07 -3.33
N LYS A 28 18.84 21.85 -2.52
CA LYS A 28 18.29 22.55 -1.34
C LYS A 28 17.07 23.44 -1.64
N THR A 29 17.09 24.16 -2.75
CA THR A 29 15.99 25.04 -3.21
C THR A 29 14.71 24.27 -3.51
N PHE A 30 14.81 23.03 -4.00
CA PHE A 30 13.63 22.22 -4.29
C PHE A 30 12.86 21.80 -3.03
N ARG A 31 13.50 21.82 -1.86
CA ARG A 31 12.84 21.38 -0.62
C ARG A 31 11.58 22.20 -0.32
N THR A 32 11.60 23.48 -0.65
CA THR A 32 10.47 24.40 -0.44
C THR A 32 9.67 24.66 -1.71
N SER A 33 10.31 24.68 -2.89
CA SER A 33 9.63 24.99 -4.14
C SER A 33 8.93 23.79 -4.80
N ASP A 34 9.53 22.59 -4.74
CA ASP A 34 9.06 21.38 -5.42
C ASP A 34 9.57 20.11 -4.71
N PRO A 35 8.83 19.62 -3.69
CA PRO A 35 9.25 18.47 -2.88
C PRO A 35 9.45 17.17 -3.68
N ALA A 36 8.73 17.00 -4.80
CA ALA A 36 8.88 15.82 -5.65
C ALA A 36 10.22 15.83 -6.40
N LYS A 37 10.64 16.99 -6.93
CA LYS A 37 11.98 17.15 -7.51
C LYS A 37 13.07 17.07 -6.45
N TRP A 38 12.81 17.57 -5.24
CA TRP A 38 13.74 17.44 -4.12
C TRP A 38 14.03 15.96 -3.83
N TYR A 39 12.98 15.14 -3.68
CA TYR A 39 13.13 13.72 -3.39
C TYR A 39 13.92 12.97 -4.48
N LYS A 40 13.62 13.23 -5.76
CA LYS A 40 14.38 12.68 -6.89
C LYS A 40 15.86 13.08 -6.86
N ALA A 41 16.16 14.33 -6.50
CA ALA A 41 17.54 14.82 -6.40
C ALA A 41 18.33 14.12 -5.27
N ILE A 42 17.69 13.84 -4.13
CA ILE A 42 18.30 13.07 -3.04
C ILE A 42 18.51 11.61 -3.44
N TYR A 43 17.52 10.99 -4.07
CA TYR A 43 17.61 9.60 -4.50
C TYR A 43 18.80 9.38 -5.47
N ASN A 44 19.00 10.33 -6.39
CA ASN A 44 20.14 10.31 -7.31
C ASN A 44 21.50 10.54 -6.60
N LEU A 45 21.56 11.38 -5.56
CA LEU A 45 22.78 11.57 -4.75
C LEU A 45 23.19 10.32 -3.98
N SER A 46 22.21 9.54 -3.56
CA SER A 46 22.40 8.34 -2.75
C SER A 46 22.80 7.10 -3.58
N GLY A 47 22.79 7.17 -4.91
CA GLY A 47 23.24 6.08 -5.78
C GLY A 47 22.33 4.86 -5.81
N VAL A 48 21.10 4.97 -5.30
CA VAL A 48 20.14 3.86 -5.18
C VAL A 48 19.55 3.45 -6.54
N SER A 49 19.95 4.08 -7.64
CA SER A 49 19.50 3.72 -9.00
C SER A 49 20.39 2.70 -9.70
N SER A 50 21.31 2.04 -9.00
CA SER A 50 22.15 1.00 -9.62
C SER A 50 21.34 -0.31 -9.69
N GLN A 51 21.11 -0.82 -10.89
CA GLN A 51 20.55 -2.15 -11.10
C GLN A 51 21.39 -3.15 -10.29
N HIS A 52 20.78 -3.84 -9.33
CA HIS A 52 21.45 -4.92 -8.59
C HIS A 52 21.68 -6.09 -9.55
N GLU A 53 22.89 -6.19 -10.12
CA GLU A 53 23.35 -7.43 -10.74
C GLU A 53 23.55 -8.49 -9.64
N GLY A 54 22.77 -9.58 -9.74
CA GLY A 54 23.11 -10.91 -9.23
C GLY A 54 23.37 -11.05 -7.74
N LEU A 55 22.32 -11.06 -6.91
CA LEU A 55 22.37 -11.71 -5.60
C LEU A 55 21.87 -13.15 -5.76
N THR A 56 22.79 -14.11 -5.82
CA THR A 56 22.48 -15.54 -5.71
C THR A 56 21.96 -15.82 -4.31
N VAL A 57 20.63 -15.92 -4.16
CA VAL A 57 20.03 -16.35 -2.90
C VAL A 57 20.19 -17.87 -2.82
N ASN A 58 21.11 -18.31 -1.96
CA ASN A 58 21.19 -19.71 -1.57
C ASN A 58 19.84 -20.11 -0.96
N SER A 59 19.17 -21.08 -1.59
CA SER A 59 17.91 -21.68 -1.16
C SER A 59 18.00 -22.16 0.29
N MET A 60 17.63 -21.31 1.25
CA MET A 60 17.49 -21.69 2.64
C MET A 60 16.02 -21.94 2.97
N GLY A 61 15.68 -23.22 3.10
CA GLY A 61 14.51 -23.69 3.83
C GLY A 61 13.30 -24.11 2.99
N SER A 62 12.51 -25.03 3.56
CA SER A 62 11.18 -25.42 3.08
C SER A 62 10.24 -24.20 3.08
N GLU A 63 9.35 -24.13 2.10
CA GLU A 63 8.34 -23.06 1.93
C GLU A 63 7.52 -22.81 3.20
N ALA A 64 7.26 -23.87 3.98
CA ALA A 64 6.55 -23.77 5.27
C ALA A 64 7.36 -22.99 6.33
N ALA A 65 8.67 -23.18 6.38
CA ALA A 65 9.54 -22.47 7.32
C ALA A 65 9.68 -20.99 6.94
N LEU A 66 9.60 -20.68 5.64
CA LEU A 66 9.59 -19.31 5.15
C LEU A 66 8.29 -18.59 5.54
N ALA A 67 7.14 -19.25 5.37
CA ALA A 67 5.83 -18.73 5.77
C ALA A 67 5.75 -18.42 7.27
N GLU A 68 6.26 -19.31 8.11
CA GLU A 68 6.32 -19.10 9.56
C GLU A 68 7.18 -17.89 9.92
N LYS A 69 8.33 -17.73 9.26
CA LYS A 69 9.22 -16.59 9.46
C LYS A 69 8.54 -15.27 9.07
N PHE A 70 7.75 -15.25 7.99
CA PHE A 70 6.95 -14.07 7.63
C PHE A 70 5.93 -13.71 8.70
N GLN A 71 5.19 -14.70 9.18
CA GLN A 71 4.16 -14.47 10.18
C GLN A 71 4.76 -13.90 11.47
N ILE A 72 5.93 -14.39 11.89
CA ILE A 72 6.63 -13.87 13.07
C ILE A 72 7.07 -12.42 12.84
N SER A 73 7.72 -12.11 11.71
CA SER A 73 8.19 -10.75 11.42
C SER A 73 7.05 -9.73 11.29
N PHE A 74 5.91 -10.12 10.72
CA PHE A 74 4.76 -9.23 10.61
C PHE A 74 4.03 -8.99 11.93
N THR A 75 4.10 -9.94 12.86
CA THR A 75 3.40 -9.84 14.15
C THR A 75 4.25 -9.19 15.23
N GLU A 76 5.58 -9.31 15.17
CA GLU A 76 6.51 -8.82 16.20
C GLU A 76 6.33 -7.33 16.55
N PRO A 77 6.25 -6.38 15.58
CA PRO A 77 6.03 -4.96 15.90
C PRO A 77 4.69 -4.66 16.58
N TRP A 78 3.75 -5.61 16.52
CA TRP A 78 2.40 -5.48 17.06
C TRP A 78 2.22 -6.22 18.37
N LYS A 79 3.21 -7.02 18.81
CA LYS A 79 3.16 -7.73 20.11
C LYS A 79 3.20 -6.77 21.29
N ASP A 80 3.93 -5.66 21.13
CA ASP A 80 4.04 -4.61 22.15
C ASP A 80 2.91 -3.58 22.07
N LEU A 81 2.12 -3.62 20.99
CA LEU A 81 0.87 -2.89 20.89
C LEU A 81 -0.18 -3.64 21.71
N ILE A 82 -0.01 -3.64 23.04
CA ILE A 82 -1.15 -3.82 23.92
C ILE A 82 -2.12 -2.73 23.49
N THR A 83 -3.37 -3.10 23.19
CA THR A 83 -4.48 -2.17 22.99
C THR A 83 -4.74 -1.44 24.32
N THR A 84 -3.78 -0.65 24.79
CA THR A 84 -3.90 0.16 26.00
C THR A 84 -4.75 1.35 25.61
N SER A 85 -5.99 1.30 26.11
CA SER A 85 -7.10 2.21 25.86
C SER A 85 -7.73 2.10 24.47
N ILE A 86 -8.65 1.13 24.36
CA ILE A 86 -9.93 1.50 23.72
C ILE A 86 -10.43 2.71 24.54
N PRO A 87 -10.61 3.90 23.94
CA PRO A 87 -11.16 5.04 24.66
C PRO A 87 -12.45 4.59 25.36
N GLN A 88 -12.63 4.93 26.65
CA GLN A 88 -13.91 4.64 27.30
C GLN A 88 -15.01 5.34 26.48
N LEU A 89 -15.86 4.51 25.87
CA LEU A 89 -16.82 4.90 24.84
C LEU A 89 -17.89 5.86 25.38
N ASP A 90 -18.07 5.85 26.71
CA ASP A 90 -19.13 6.54 27.45
C ASP A 90 -19.11 8.07 27.28
N GLU A 91 -17.93 8.70 27.23
CA GLU A 91 -17.83 10.16 27.10
C GLU A 91 -18.17 10.62 25.66
N VAL A 92 -17.84 9.78 24.66
CA VAL A 92 -18.09 10.05 23.24
C VAL A 92 -19.54 9.73 22.85
N GLU A 93 -20.14 8.67 23.39
CA GLU A 93 -21.53 8.28 23.11
C GLU A 93 -22.53 9.38 23.50
N SER A 94 -22.28 10.09 24.60
CA SER A 94 -23.14 11.21 25.03
C SER A 94 -23.15 12.38 24.03
N LEU A 95 -22.08 12.54 23.24
CA LEU A 95 -21.92 13.56 22.21
C LEU A 95 -22.43 13.10 20.84
N LEU A 96 -22.56 11.79 20.64
CA LEU A 96 -23.05 11.20 19.39
C LEU A 96 -24.58 11.25 19.37
N LYS A 97 -25.12 12.17 18.59
CA LYS A 97 -26.55 12.17 18.29
C LYS A 97 -26.89 10.88 17.53
N ASN A 98 -27.77 10.06 18.12
CA ASN A 98 -28.27 8.81 17.54
C ASN A 98 -29.21 9.07 16.34
N TYR A 99 -28.68 9.64 15.27
CA TYR A 99 -29.40 9.68 14.00
C TYR A 99 -29.08 8.42 13.21
N PRO A 100 -30.12 7.74 12.67
CA PRO A 100 -29.86 6.65 11.74
C PRO A 100 -29.07 7.21 10.55
N PRO A 101 -28.04 6.49 10.07
CA PRO A 101 -27.28 6.92 8.90
C PRO A 101 -28.21 7.12 7.70
N PRO A 102 -27.99 8.17 6.89
CA PRO A 102 -28.82 8.43 5.72
C PRO A 102 -28.69 7.25 4.74
N LEU A 103 -29.85 6.76 4.30
CA LEU A 103 -29.91 5.66 3.35
C LEU A 103 -29.62 6.19 1.93
N PRO A 104 -28.81 5.47 1.13
CA PRO A 104 -28.53 5.90 -0.23
C PRO A 104 -29.77 5.76 -1.11
N SER A 105 -29.96 6.68 -2.05
CA SER A 105 -30.99 6.51 -3.08
C SER A 105 -30.55 5.52 -4.16
N ILE A 106 -31.51 4.93 -4.87
CA ILE A 106 -31.23 4.05 -6.02
C ILE A 106 -30.39 4.78 -7.08
N GLY A 107 -30.62 6.09 -7.27
CA GLY A 107 -29.84 6.91 -8.19
C GLY A 107 -28.37 7.04 -7.79
N GLN A 108 -28.10 7.18 -6.48
CA GLN A 108 -26.73 7.18 -5.96
C GLN A 108 -26.06 5.83 -6.17
N ILE A 109 -26.75 4.71 -5.91
CA ILE A 109 -26.23 3.37 -6.18
C ILE A 109 -25.92 3.18 -7.66
N LYS A 110 -26.84 3.56 -8.56
CA LYS A 110 -26.62 3.50 -10.00
C LYS A 110 -25.41 4.31 -10.43
N SER A 111 -25.25 5.52 -9.88
CA SER A 111 -24.09 6.36 -10.15
C SER A 111 -22.79 5.67 -9.75
N VAL A 112 -22.73 5.07 -8.56
CA VAL A 112 -21.57 4.31 -8.09
C VAL A 112 -21.26 3.14 -9.02
N LEU A 113 -22.27 2.35 -9.39
CA LEU A 113 -22.10 1.22 -10.32
C LEU A 113 -21.55 1.67 -11.68
N ASN A 114 -21.99 2.83 -12.18
CA ASN A 114 -21.50 3.40 -13.44
C ASN A 114 -20.04 3.88 -13.38
N HIS A 115 -19.56 4.26 -12.20
CA HIS A 115 -18.19 4.75 -11.98
C HIS A 115 -17.22 3.66 -11.50
N LEU A 116 -17.64 2.40 -11.46
CA LEU A 116 -16.74 1.29 -11.15
C LEU A 116 -15.58 1.21 -12.15
N ASN A 117 -14.38 1.03 -11.62
CA ASN A 117 -13.17 0.84 -12.41
C ASN A 117 -13.11 -0.61 -12.93
N HIS A 118 -13.17 -0.78 -14.25
CA HIS A 118 -13.17 -2.09 -14.90
C HIS A 118 -11.81 -2.80 -14.83
N SER A 119 -10.72 -2.07 -14.60
CA SER A 119 -9.37 -2.62 -14.48
C SER A 119 -9.09 -3.25 -13.11
N LYS A 120 -10.04 -3.15 -12.16
CA LYS A 120 -9.90 -3.80 -10.85
C LYS A 120 -10.16 -5.31 -10.96
N PRO A 121 -9.42 -6.13 -10.21
CA PRO A 121 -9.64 -7.56 -10.16
C PRO A 121 -11.05 -7.89 -9.65
N LYS A 122 -11.52 -9.07 -10.03
CA LYS A 122 -12.84 -9.59 -9.64
C LYS A 122 -12.82 -9.95 -8.16
N GLY A 123 -13.98 -9.82 -7.50
CA GLY A 123 -14.15 -10.29 -6.13
C GLY A 123 -14.15 -11.82 -6.04
N ALA A 124 -14.35 -12.32 -4.82
CA ALA A 124 -14.48 -13.76 -4.55
C ALA A 124 -15.69 -14.40 -5.27
N ASP A 125 -16.66 -13.59 -5.69
CA ASP A 125 -17.83 -14.01 -6.47
C ASP A 125 -17.53 -14.18 -7.97
N GLY A 126 -16.34 -13.77 -8.44
CA GLY A 126 -15.96 -13.82 -9.84
C GLY A 126 -16.73 -12.84 -10.73
N VAL A 127 -17.48 -11.89 -10.16
CA VAL A 127 -18.27 -10.93 -10.93
C VAL A 127 -17.39 -9.76 -11.34
N PRO A 128 -17.21 -9.49 -12.65
CA PRO A 128 -16.36 -8.40 -13.09
C PRO A 128 -17.07 -7.04 -13.00
N ALA A 129 -16.30 -6.00 -12.68
CA ALA A 129 -16.81 -4.63 -12.57
C ALA A 129 -17.47 -4.10 -13.86
N TRP A 130 -17.02 -4.55 -15.04
CA TRP A 130 -17.64 -4.16 -16.30
C TRP A 130 -19.09 -4.66 -16.41
N LEU A 131 -19.41 -5.83 -15.85
CA LEU A 131 -20.75 -6.40 -15.87
C LEU A 131 -21.71 -5.58 -14.99
N LEU A 132 -21.25 -5.26 -13.78
CA LEU A 132 -21.97 -4.39 -12.85
C LEU A 132 -22.27 -3.02 -13.45
N LYS A 133 -21.29 -2.46 -14.18
CA LYS A 133 -21.45 -1.20 -14.90
C LYS A 133 -22.42 -1.31 -16.07
N ARG A 134 -22.34 -2.38 -16.87
CA ARG A 134 -23.21 -2.61 -18.03
C ARG A 134 -24.67 -2.74 -17.63
N PHE A 135 -24.95 -3.42 -16.53
CA PHE A 135 -26.30 -3.70 -16.02
C PHE A 135 -26.69 -2.83 -14.83
N SER A 136 -26.08 -1.65 -14.68
CA SER A 136 -26.27 -0.78 -13.51
C SER A 136 -27.73 -0.35 -13.31
N SER A 137 -28.49 -0.16 -14.37
CA SER A 137 -29.92 0.17 -14.31
C SER A 137 -30.76 -0.94 -13.65
N VAL A 138 -30.47 -2.19 -13.98
CA VAL A 138 -31.17 -3.37 -13.48
C VAL A 138 -30.70 -3.75 -12.08
N LEU A 139 -29.40 -3.62 -11.82
CA LEU A 139 -28.79 -4.01 -10.56
C LEU A 139 -28.95 -2.97 -9.45
N ALA A 140 -29.11 -1.67 -9.78
CA ALA A 140 -29.18 -0.62 -8.77
C ALA A 140 -30.27 -0.82 -7.70
N PRO A 141 -31.52 -1.20 -8.04
CA PRO A 141 -32.54 -1.49 -7.03
C PRO A 141 -32.19 -2.68 -6.12
N ILE A 142 -31.57 -3.72 -6.68
CA ILE A 142 -31.17 -4.93 -5.94
C ILE A 142 -30.06 -4.58 -4.95
N VAL A 143 -29.00 -3.91 -5.44
CA VAL A 143 -27.86 -3.48 -4.63
C VAL A 143 -28.29 -2.47 -3.56
N HIS A 144 -29.20 -1.56 -3.91
CA HIS A 144 -29.82 -0.64 -2.95
C HIS A 144 -30.49 -1.38 -1.78
N ASN A 145 -31.27 -2.43 -2.07
CA ASN A 145 -31.96 -3.18 -1.03
C ASN A 145 -30.97 -3.91 -0.11
N ILE A 146 -29.90 -4.47 -0.66
CA ILE A 146 -28.83 -5.13 0.13
C ILE A 146 -28.13 -4.12 1.04
N ILE A 147 -27.72 -2.96 0.51
CA ILE A 147 -27.01 -1.93 1.27
C ILE A 147 -27.93 -1.34 2.35
N THR A 148 -29.16 -0.99 1.99
CA THR A 148 -30.15 -0.44 2.93
C THR A 148 -30.48 -1.43 4.04
N ALA A 149 -30.63 -2.72 3.73
CA ALA A 149 -30.83 -3.75 4.75
C ALA A 149 -29.60 -3.86 5.67
N SER A 150 -28.39 -3.85 5.10
CA SER A 150 -27.14 -3.93 5.86
C SER A 150 -26.98 -2.75 6.83
N ILE A 151 -27.29 -1.54 6.37
CA ILE A 151 -27.27 -0.32 7.17
C ILE A 151 -28.31 -0.38 8.29
N LYS A 152 -29.55 -0.75 7.97
CA LYS A 152 -30.65 -0.84 8.96
C LYS A 152 -30.41 -1.89 10.04
N GLN A 153 -29.78 -3.01 9.68
CA GLN A 153 -29.47 -4.11 10.61
C GLN A 153 -28.14 -3.91 11.32
N CYS A 154 -27.37 -2.86 10.98
CA CYS A 154 -26.00 -2.67 11.41
C CYS A 154 -25.13 -3.93 11.20
N LYS A 155 -25.42 -4.69 10.13
CA LYS A 155 -24.80 -5.99 9.87
C LYS A 155 -24.34 -6.08 8.42
N TYR A 156 -23.04 -6.24 8.25
CA TYR A 156 -22.44 -6.44 6.93
C TYR A 156 -22.50 -7.92 6.52
N PRO A 157 -22.84 -8.25 5.26
CA PRO A 157 -22.91 -9.65 4.84
C PRO A 157 -21.52 -10.30 4.91
N SER A 158 -21.42 -11.49 5.51
CA SER A 158 -20.15 -12.15 5.81
C SER A 158 -19.27 -12.39 4.57
N HIS A 159 -19.87 -12.69 3.42
CA HIS A 159 -19.16 -12.89 2.16
C HIS A 159 -18.42 -11.64 1.68
N HIS A 160 -18.92 -10.44 2.00
CA HIS A 160 -18.27 -9.19 1.61
C HIS A 160 -17.16 -8.75 2.59
N LYS A 161 -17.02 -9.42 3.75
CA LYS A 161 -15.95 -9.10 4.73
C LYS A 161 -14.57 -9.64 4.33
N HIS A 162 -14.53 -10.65 3.48
CA HIS A 162 -13.31 -11.34 3.11
C HIS A 162 -12.79 -10.81 1.77
N GLY A 163 -11.56 -10.29 1.76
CA GLY A 163 -10.87 -9.89 0.55
C GLY A 163 -10.07 -11.04 -0.04
N LEU A 164 -10.08 -11.19 -1.36
CA LEU A 164 -9.14 -12.08 -2.05
C LEU A 164 -7.77 -11.40 -2.10
N VAL A 165 -6.77 -12.01 -1.46
CA VAL A 165 -5.38 -11.54 -1.53
C VAL A 165 -4.67 -12.39 -2.58
N THR A 166 -4.20 -11.74 -3.64
CA THR A 166 -3.37 -12.38 -4.67
C THR A 166 -2.01 -11.69 -4.66
N PRO A 167 -0.92 -12.38 -4.30
CA PRO A 167 0.40 -11.78 -4.26
C PRO A 167 0.82 -11.40 -5.69
N VAL A 168 1.17 -10.14 -5.91
CA VAL A 168 1.60 -9.64 -7.23
C VAL A 168 3.10 -9.39 -7.22
N PRO A 169 3.89 -10.03 -8.10
CA PRO A 169 5.32 -9.78 -8.20
C PRO A 169 5.64 -8.30 -8.52
N LYS A 170 6.61 -7.72 -7.81
CA LYS A 170 7.18 -6.38 -8.06
C LYS A 170 8.19 -6.40 -9.20
N ALA A 171 8.90 -7.52 -9.37
CA ALA A 171 9.86 -7.77 -10.44
C ALA A 171 9.69 -9.19 -10.98
N TYR A 172 10.08 -9.40 -12.24
CA TYR A 172 10.10 -10.72 -12.86
C TYR A 172 11.54 -11.07 -13.29
N PRO A 173 12.08 -12.25 -12.90
CA PRO A 173 11.49 -13.21 -11.94
C PRO A 173 11.57 -12.69 -10.49
N PRO A 174 10.62 -13.06 -9.60
CA PRO A 174 10.74 -12.78 -8.17
C PRO A 174 11.95 -13.55 -7.61
N THR A 175 12.78 -12.87 -6.82
CA THR A 175 14.04 -13.40 -6.27
C THR A 175 13.95 -13.61 -4.74
N ASP A 176 13.18 -12.76 -4.05
CA ASP A 176 12.89 -12.86 -2.61
C ASP A 176 11.37 -12.95 -2.36
N GLY A 177 10.92 -14.06 -1.76
CA GLY A 177 9.52 -14.29 -1.40
C GLY A 177 8.92 -13.27 -0.44
N SER A 178 9.76 -12.53 0.30
CA SER A 178 9.35 -11.50 1.26
C SER A 178 9.05 -10.17 0.61
N ASN A 179 10.06 -9.64 -0.10
CA ASN A 179 10.06 -8.28 -0.56
C ASN A 179 9.58 -8.14 -1.99
N ASP A 180 9.57 -9.22 -2.78
CA ASP A 180 9.26 -9.10 -4.20
C ASP A 180 7.77 -9.26 -4.51
N PHE A 181 6.91 -9.45 -3.51
CA PHE A 181 5.46 -9.47 -3.69
C PHE A 181 4.81 -8.23 -3.05
N ARG A 182 3.76 -7.73 -3.70
CA ARG A 182 2.86 -6.69 -3.19
C ARG A 182 1.67 -7.31 -2.49
#